data_AF-A0A3L6ZNB2-F1
#
_entry.id   AF-A0A3L6ZNB2-F1
#
_cell.length_a   1.000
_cell.length_b   1.000
_cell.length_c   1.000
_cell.angle_alpha   90.00
_cell.angle_beta   90.00
_cell.angle_gamma   90.00
#
_symmetry.space_group_name_H-M   'P 1'
#
loop_
_entity.id
_entity.type
_entity.pdbx_description
1 polymer ?
#
loop_
_entity_poly.entity_id
_entity_poly.type
_entity_poly.pdbx_seq_one_letter_code
_entity_poly.pdbx_strand_id
1 'polypeptide(L)'
;MNAGKGNHMASEANAVTLEAELLIPDVPAVEQVYPASLPTPKLHARWIEDEGVSLTFIEIGDIAMHVETTDEDLSWHLHVGGYDGPPLDGTPWDEQTTEALLLWMEEFASKVHVCMETIDEDIFDAIDLFEAGATSAPFSAAGLEPEDWASYKKEDFLVFRVAAPGQAEPQIWTGTGDAWHLHDEERDGDAELLWTPPGAENHIHLGAVIMSPETGLPATFANPAIDWDEVGMAEDDAMDWLLREHRNCVWASAIHDAITEEVLKMLGGFTAPVVSPHRVG
;
A
#
# COMPACT_ATOMS: atom_id res chain seq x y z
N MET A 1 17.36 -13.77 -35.74
CA MET A 1 16.96 -14.80 -34.78
C MET A 1 16.14 -14.09 -33.72
N ASN A 2 14.85 -14.40 -33.63
CA ASN A 2 13.96 -13.88 -32.61
C ASN A 2 14.31 -14.55 -31.28
N ALA A 3 14.86 -13.79 -30.34
CA ALA A 3 14.85 -14.16 -28.93
C ALA A 3 13.66 -13.44 -28.29
N GLY A 4 12.74 -14.22 -27.74
CA GLY A 4 11.50 -13.74 -27.15
C GLY A 4 11.78 -12.81 -25.97
N LYS A 5 11.04 -11.71 -25.93
CA LYS A 5 10.89 -10.87 -24.75
C LYS A 5 10.06 -11.64 -23.72
N GLY A 6 10.71 -12.21 -22.72
CA GLY A 6 10.06 -12.68 -21.51
C GLY A 6 9.77 -11.48 -20.63
N ASN A 7 8.49 -11.11 -20.53
CA ASN A 7 7.99 -10.22 -19.50
C ASN A 7 8.06 -11.03 -18.19
N HIS A 8 8.99 -10.71 -17.29
CA HIS A 8 9.09 -11.30 -15.95
C HIS A 8 8.78 -10.26 -14.86
N MET A 9 7.92 -9.29 -15.16
CA MET A 9 6.90 -8.92 -14.18
C MET A 9 5.98 -10.14 -14.07
N ALA A 10 5.69 -10.62 -12.86
CA ALA A 10 4.94 -11.85 -12.59
C ALA A 10 3.88 -12.08 -13.67
N SER A 11 4.05 -13.12 -14.49
CA SER A 11 2.98 -13.50 -15.41
C SER A 11 1.74 -13.77 -14.56
N GLU A 12 0.58 -13.25 -14.96
CA GLU A 12 -0.74 -13.47 -14.33
C GLU A 12 -1.02 -14.93 -13.93
N ALA A 13 -0.24 -15.89 -14.48
CA ALA A 13 -0.24 -17.31 -14.14
C ALA A 13 0.03 -17.68 -12.67
N ASN A 14 0.54 -16.78 -11.82
CA ASN A 14 0.81 -17.06 -10.40
C ASN A 14 0.05 -16.15 -9.42
N ALA A 15 -0.92 -15.32 -9.84
CA ALA A 15 -1.66 -14.51 -8.88
C ALA A 15 -2.46 -15.41 -7.91
N VAL A 16 -2.36 -15.15 -6.61
CA VAL A 16 -3.20 -15.74 -5.57
C VAL A 16 -4.17 -14.69 -5.04
N THR A 17 -5.23 -15.13 -4.38
CA THR A 17 -6.11 -14.21 -3.66
C THR A 17 -5.65 -14.13 -2.21
N LEU A 18 -5.30 -12.93 -1.75
CA LEU A 18 -5.16 -12.64 -0.34
C LEU A 18 -6.52 -12.23 0.22
N GLU A 19 -6.95 -12.89 1.29
CA GLU A 19 -8.13 -12.53 2.08
C GLU A 19 -7.68 -11.85 3.38
N ALA A 20 -7.94 -10.55 3.54
CA ALA A 20 -7.63 -9.79 4.74
C ALA A 20 -8.92 -9.53 5.54
N GLU A 21 -8.93 -9.90 6.81
CA GLU A 21 -9.96 -9.47 7.78
C GLU A 21 -9.46 -8.21 8.49
N LEU A 22 -10.20 -7.11 8.37
CA LEU A 22 -9.89 -5.82 8.99
C LEU A 22 -10.98 -5.45 9.99
N LEU A 23 -10.62 -4.70 11.04
CA LEU A 23 -11.56 -4.13 11.98
C LEU A 23 -12.00 -2.75 11.51
N ILE A 24 -13.28 -2.62 11.15
CA ILE A 24 -13.89 -1.39 10.64
C ILE A 24 -15.06 -1.00 11.56
N PRO A 25 -14.81 -0.34 12.69
CA PRO A 25 -15.84 -0.11 13.70
C PRO A 25 -16.82 1.00 13.28
N ASP A 26 -18.11 0.73 13.45
CA ASP A 26 -19.20 1.74 13.51
C ASP A 26 -19.21 2.81 12.39
N VAL A 27 -18.87 2.44 11.16
CA VAL A 27 -18.98 3.37 10.01
C VAL A 27 -20.40 3.30 9.45
N PRO A 28 -21.20 4.37 9.57
CA PRO A 28 -22.52 4.39 8.94
C PRO A 28 -22.36 4.27 7.41
N ALA A 29 -23.33 3.65 6.73
CA ALA A 29 -23.36 3.68 5.27
C ALA A 29 -23.35 5.13 4.76
N VAL A 30 -22.67 5.39 3.64
CA VAL A 30 -22.70 6.71 2.99
C VAL A 30 -24.12 7.03 2.51
N GLU A 31 -24.68 8.14 3.00
CA GLU A 31 -26.03 8.59 2.65
C GLU A 31 -26.04 9.39 1.35
N GLN A 32 -25.02 10.22 1.14
CA GLN A 32 -24.84 10.95 -0.11
C GLN A 32 -24.45 10.00 -1.23
N VAL A 33 -25.15 10.01 -2.36
CA VAL A 33 -24.84 9.06 -3.44
C VAL A 33 -23.85 9.70 -4.41
N TYR A 34 -22.78 8.98 -4.74
CA TYR A 34 -21.84 9.40 -5.78
C TYR A 34 -22.58 9.74 -7.10
N PRO A 35 -22.29 10.88 -7.75
CA PRO A 35 -23.02 11.30 -8.93
C PRO A 35 -22.96 10.26 -10.07
N ALA A 36 -24.11 9.68 -10.43
CA ALA A 36 -24.19 8.65 -11.46
C ALA A 36 -23.83 9.13 -12.89
N SER A 37 -23.71 10.45 -13.09
CA SER A 37 -23.22 11.06 -14.34
C SER A 37 -21.70 10.93 -14.50
N LEU A 38 -20.97 10.68 -13.41
CA LEU A 38 -19.52 10.53 -13.40
C LEU A 38 -19.12 9.05 -13.50
N PRO A 39 -17.95 8.74 -14.09
CA PRO A 39 -17.40 7.39 -14.04
C PRO A 39 -17.10 6.99 -12.59
N THR A 40 -17.10 5.69 -12.29
CA THR A 40 -16.64 5.20 -10.99
C THR A 40 -15.20 5.67 -10.76
N PRO A 41 -14.91 6.31 -9.60
CA PRO A 41 -13.59 6.84 -9.33
C PRO A 41 -12.60 5.73 -8.99
N LYS A 42 -11.30 6.00 -9.18
CA LYS A 42 -10.26 5.30 -8.41
C LYS A 42 -10.04 6.05 -7.10
N LEU A 43 -9.83 5.30 -6.03
CA LEU A 43 -9.73 5.84 -4.68
C LEU A 43 -8.41 5.42 -4.06
N HIS A 44 -7.67 6.39 -3.56
CA HIS A 44 -6.47 6.16 -2.77
C HIS A 44 -6.56 6.99 -1.50
N ALA A 45 -5.99 6.51 -0.41
CA ALA A 45 -5.88 7.26 0.82
C ALA A 45 -4.60 6.89 1.56
N ARG A 46 -4.09 7.82 2.37
CA ARG A 46 -2.94 7.61 3.24
C ARG A 46 -3.15 8.32 4.57
N TRP A 47 -2.65 7.72 5.64
CA TRP A 47 -2.56 8.34 6.95
C TRP A 47 -1.18 8.96 7.13
N ILE A 48 -1.14 10.20 7.62
CA ILE A 48 0.10 10.90 7.97
C ILE A 48 0.12 11.03 9.49
N GLU A 49 0.71 10.04 10.16
CA GLU A 49 0.69 9.89 11.63
C GLU A 49 1.20 11.14 12.36
N ASP A 50 2.34 11.69 11.93
CA ASP A 50 2.96 12.87 12.54
C ASP A 50 2.07 14.11 12.52
N GLU A 51 1.15 14.20 11.56
CA GLU A 51 0.26 15.35 11.37
C GLU A 51 -1.18 15.08 11.83
N GLY A 52 -1.56 13.80 12.05
CA GLY A 52 -2.94 13.41 12.29
C GLY A 52 -3.85 13.77 11.12
N VAL A 53 -3.35 13.60 9.89
CA VAL A 53 -4.03 13.98 8.64
C VAL A 53 -4.30 12.74 7.81
N SER A 54 -5.50 12.64 7.23
CA SER A 54 -5.74 11.72 6.12
C SER A 54 -5.72 12.46 4.78
N LEU A 55 -4.93 11.94 3.85
CA LEU A 55 -4.89 12.40 2.46
C LEU A 55 -5.72 11.44 1.63
N THR A 56 -6.78 11.94 0.99
CA THR A 56 -7.65 11.14 0.10
C THR A 56 -7.56 11.65 -1.32
N PHE A 57 -7.34 10.75 -2.27
CA PHE A 57 -7.26 11.03 -3.69
C PHE A 57 -8.41 10.35 -4.43
N ILE A 58 -9.22 11.15 -5.11
CA ILE A 58 -10.42 10.69 -5.83
C ILE A 58 -10.21 10.99 -7.31
N GLU A 59 -9.86 9.96 -8.09
CA GLU A 59 -9.58 10.10 -9.51
C GLU A 59 -10.84 9.82 -10.35
N ILE A 60 -11.29 10.82 -11.10
CA ILE A 60 -12.49 10.81 -11.92
C ILE A 60 -12.08 11.09 -13.38
N GLY A 61 -11.70 10.03 -14.10
CA GLY A 61 -11.11 10.18 -15.44
C GLY A 61 -9.75 10.87 -15.35
N ASP A 62 -9.58 11.99 -16.06
CA ASP A 62 -8.33 12.76 -16.06
C ASP A 62 -8.26 13.80 -14.92
N ILE A 63 -9.23 13.83 -14.01
CA ILE A 63 -9.31 14.80 -12.92
C ILE A 63 -9.06 14.07 -11.61
N ALA A 64 -8.13 14.56 -10.80
CA ALA A 64 -7.94 14.07 -9.44
C ALA A 64 -8.38 15.14 -8.45
N MET A 65 -9.20 14.76 -7.47
CA MET A 65 -9.52 15.58 -6.32
C MET A 65 -8.64 15.12 -5.16
N HIS A 66 -7.83 16.04 -4.64
CA HIS A 66 -7.03 15.82 -3.45
C HIS A 66 -7.77 16.45 -2.27
N VAL A 67 -8.01 15.65 -1.24
CA VAL A 67 -8.73 16.03 -0.02
C VAL A 67 -7.83 15.77 1.18
N GLU A 68 -7.60 16.81 1.98
CA GLU A 68 -6.88 16.73 3.25
C GLU A 68 -7.91 16.84 4.36
N THR A 69 -7.97 15.84 5.24
CA THR A 69 -8.93 15.81 6.35
C THR A 69 -8.19 15.70 7.68
N THR A 70 -8.66 16.48 8.65
CA THR A 70 -8.25 16.49 10.06
C THR A 70 -9.50 16.35 10.93
N ASP A 71 -9.32 16.21 12.25
CA ASP A 71 -10.42 16.23 13.21
C ASP A 71 -11.26 17.53 13.17
N GLU A 72 -10.66 18.65 12.75
CA GLU A 72 -11.29 19.98 12.82
C GLU A 72 -11.74 20.54 11.47
N ASP A 73 -11.08 20.13 10.37
CA ASP A 73 -11.25 20.74 9.06
C ASP A 73 -11.06 19.74 7.91
N LEU A 74 -11.65 20.09 6.77
CA LEU A 74 -11.53 19.39 5.50
C LEU A 74 -11.25 20.42 4.40
N SER A 75 -10.13 20.23 3.71
CA SER A 75 -9.75 21.06 2.57
C SER A 75 -9.59 20.21 1.32
N TRP A 76 -9.84 20.80 0.13
CA TRP A 76 -9.71 20.08 -1.12
C TRP A 76 -9.32 20.99 -2.28
N HIS A 77 -8.68 20.39 -3.28
CA HIS A 77 -8.41 21.03 -4.57
C HIS A 77 -8.39 20.00 -5.70
N LEU A 78 -8.40 20.47 -6.94
CA LEU A 78 -8.41 19.64 -8.14
C LEU A 78 -7.09 19.72 -8.90
N HIS A 79 -6.75 18.62 -9.55
CA HIS A 79 -5.63 18.49 -10.50
C HIS A 79 -6.12 17.96 -11.83
N VAL A 80 -5.41 18.31 -12.91
CA VAL A 80 -5.63 17.73 -14.25
C VAL A 80 -4.47 16.81 -14.63
N GLY A 81 -4.78 15.62 -15.10
CA GLY A 81 -3.81 14.59 -15.50
C GLY A 81 -3.42 13.61 -14.39
N GLY A 82 -4.24 13.47 -13.33
CA GLY A 82 -3.96 12.62 -12.17
C GLY A 82 -3.56 13.43 -10.92
N TYR A 83 -3.24 12.74 -9.82
CA TYR A 83 -2.96 13.36 -8.52
C TYR A 83 -1.70 14.25 -8.53
N ASP A 84 -0.69 13.92 -9.34
CA ASP A 84 0.52 14.75 -9.54
C ASP A 84 0.37 15.79 -10.68
N GLY A 85 -0.85 15.96 -11.19
CA GLY A 85 -1.15 16.92 -12.24
C GLY A 85 -0.99 18.38 -11.78
N PRO A 86 -0.90 19.37 -12.69
CA PRO A 86 -1.02 20.76 -12.28
C PRO A 86 -2.40 21.05 -11.68
N PRO A 87 -2.49 22.00 -10.73
CA PRO A 87 -3.76 22.38 -10.11
C PRO A 87 -4.73 22.93 -11.16
N LEU A 88 -6.01 22.67 -10.96
CA LEU A 88 -7.12 23.11 -11.79
C LEU A 88 -7.95 24.16 -11.04
N ASP A 89 -8.06 25.35 -11.63
CA ASP A 89 -8.95 26.39 -11.13
C ASP A 89 -10.41 26.09 -11.52
N GLY A 90 -11.28 25.99 -10.52
CA GLY A 90 -12.71 25.71 -10.70
C GLY A 90 -13.01 24.24 -10.99
N THR A 91 -14.25 23.94 -11.40
CA THR A 91 -14.69 22.55 -11.64
C THR A 91 -14.96 22.31 -13.13
N PRO A 92 -14.55 21.15 -13.68
CA PRO A 92 -14.83 20.79 -15.07
C PRO A 92 -16.27 20.30 -15.29
N TRP A 93 -16.99 20.01 -14.20
CA TRP A 93 -18.38 19.54 -14.21
C TRP A 93 -19.37 20.71 -14.07
N ASP A 94 -20.63 20.45 -14.41
CA ASP A 94 -21.72 21.40 -14.16
C ASP A 94 -21.99 21.59 -12.66
N GLU A 95 -22.67 22.69 -12.32
CA GLU A 95 -22.93 23.12 -10.93
C GLU A 95 -23.61 22.03 -10.10
N GLN A 96 -24.60 21.34 -10.67
CA GLN A 96 -25.35 20.29 -9.97
C GLN A 96 -24.47 19.06 -9.69
N THR A 97 -23.66 18.66 -10.67
CA THR A 97 -22.74 17.53 -10.51
C THR A 97 -21.65 17.86 -9.51
N THR A 98 -21.12 19.08 -9.55
CA THR A 98 -20.14 19.57 -8.58
C THR A 98 -20.71 19.57 -7.16
N GLU A 99 -21.90 20.13 -6.95
CA GLU A 99 -22.54 20.17 -5.62
C GLU A 99 -22.73 18.76 -5.05
N ALA A 100 -23.28 17.84 -5.86
CA ALA A 100 -23.49 16.45 -5.45
C ALA A 100 -22.17 15.71 -5.15
N LEU A 101 -21.12 15.96 -5.95
CA LEU A 101 -19.81 15.37 -5.74
C LEU A 101 -19.18 15.85 -4.43
N LEU A 102 -19.27 17.15 -4.12
CA LEU A 102 -18.69 17.72 -2.91
C LEU A 102 -19.40 17.23 -1.65
N LEU A 103 -20.73 17.10 -1.68
CA LEU A 103 -21.49 16.53 -0.56
C LEU A 103 -21.10 15.07 -0.29
N TRP A 104 -20.97 14.26 -1.36
CA TRP A 104 -20.50 12.89 -1.22
C TRP A 104 -19.05 12.83 -0.73
N MET A 105 -18.16 13.68 -1.27
CA MET A 105 -16.76 13.71 -0.88
C MET A 105 -16.57 14.08 0.58
N GLU A 106 -17.30 15.07 1.10
CA GLU A 106 -17.20 15.50 2.50
C GLU A 106 -17.59 14.37 3.46
N GLU A 107 -18.67 13.65 3.15
CA GLU A 107 -19.09 12.48 3.94
C GLU A 107 -18.08 11.33 3.82
N PHE A 108 -17.61 11.05 2.61
CA PHE A 108 -16.65 9.98 2.33
C PHE A 108 -15.31 10.23 3.03
N ALA A 109 -14.69 11.38 2.82
CA ALA A 109 -13.37 11.71 3.37
C ALA A 109 -13.37 11.77 4.90
N SER A 110 -14.44 12.28 5.51
CA SER A 110 -14.62 12.23 6.97
C SER A 110 -14.63 10.79 7.51
N LYS A 111 -15.26 9.85 6.79
CA LYS A 111 -15.28 8.43 7.17
C LYS A 111 -13.92 7.78 6.97
N VAL A 112 -13.23 8.11 5.88
CA VAL A 112 -11.84 7.66 5.66
C VAL A 112 -10.98 8.12 6.83
N HIS A 113 -11.05 9.40 7.21
CA HIS A 113 -10.26 9.97 8.31
C HIS A 113 -10.42 9.19 9.62
N VAL A 114 -11.67 8.89 10.02
CA VAL A 114 -11.96 8.17 11.27
C VAL A 114 -11.38 6.76 11.29
N CYS A 115 -11.19 6.13 10.13
CA CYS A 115 -10.79 4.72 10.09
C CYS A 115 -9.36 4.50 9.60
N MET A 116 -8.76 5.45 8.89
CA MET A 116 -7.51 5.22 8.15
C MET A 116 -6.36 4.84 9.07
N GLU A 117 -6.22 5.49 10.23
CA GLU A 117 -5.19 5.17 11.22
C GLU A 117 -5.22 3.67 11.60
N THR A 118 -6.39 3.16 12.00
CA THR A 118 -6.54 1.75 12.39
C THR A 118 -6.39 0.79 11.21
N ILE A 119 -6.93 1.15 10.05
CA ILE A 119 -6.91 0.29 8.86
C ILE A 119 -5.50 0.14 8.30
N ASP A 120 -4.70 1.19 8.34
CA ASP A 120 -3.34 1.17 7.80
C ASP A 120 -2.49 0.11 8.52
N GLU A 121 -2.55 0.08 9.86
CA GLU A 121 -1.89 -0.93 10.69
C GLU A 121 -2.41 -2.35 10.40
N ASP A 122 -3.73 -2.54 10.33
CA ASP A 122 -4.32 -3.85 10.03
C ASP A 122 -3.90 -4.40 8.65
N ILE A 123 -3.73 -3.50 7.67
CA ILE A 123 -3.26 -3.87 6.33
C ILE A 123 -1.79 -4.33 6.38
N PHE A 124 -0.94 -3.63 7.13
CA PHE A 124 0.46 -4.06 7.32
C PHE A 124 0.55 -5.44 7.99
N ASP A 125 -0.25 -5.69 9.03
CA ASP A 125 -0.34 -7.02 9.67
C ASP A 125 -0.76 -8.11 8.66
N ALA A 126 -1.70 -7.79 7.77
CA ALA A 126 -2.13 -8.73 6.74
C ALA A 126 -1.04 -9.00 5.69
N ILE A 127 -0.24 -8.00 5.36
CA ILE A 127 0.91 -8.12 4.46
C ILE A 127 2.00 -8.98 5.10
N ASP A 128 2.34 -8.76 6.37
CA ASP A 128 3.34 -9.56 7.10
C ASP A 128 2.97 -11.05 7.12
N LEU A 129 1.69 -11.36 7.37
CA LEU A 129 1.19 -12.74 7.31
C LEU A 129 1.27 -13.31 5.89
N PHE A 130 0.97 -12.50 4.88
CA PHE A 130 1.09 -12.90 3.49
C PHE A 130 2.55 -13.17 3.08
N GLU A 131 3.50 -12.35 3.52
CA GLU A 131 4.93 -12.56 3.32
C GLU A 131 5.43 -13.84 4.01
N ALA A 132 4.85 -14.18 5.16
CA ALA A 132 5.05 -15.48 5.82
C ALA A 132 4.39 -16.67 5.08
N GLY A 133 3.66 -16.41 3.99
CA GLY A 133 3.06 -17.41 3.10
C GLY A 133 1.58 -17.70 3.35
N ALA A 134 0.89 -16.87 4.15
CA ALA A 134 -0.55 -17.00 4.34
C ALA A 134 -1.33 -16.45 3.12
N THR A 135 -2.45 -17.07 2.77
CA THR A 135 -3.40 -16.51 1.80
C THR A 135 -4.67 -15.96 2.47
N SER A 136 -4.70 -16.01 3.80
CA SER A 136 -5.76 -15.46 4.64
C SER A 136 -5.12 -14.89 5.91
N ALA A 137 -5.41 -13.62 6.18
CA ALA A 137 -4.96 -12.87 7.33
C ALA A 137 -6.17 -12.54 8.20
N PRO A 138 -6.51 -13.38 9.21
CA PRO A 138 -7.51 -13.01 10.20
C PRO A 138 -6.97 -11.89 11.10
N PHE A 139 -7.84 -10.97 11.51
CA PHE A 139 -7.48 -9.86 12.38
C PHE A 139 -6.92 -10.38 13.71
N SER A 140 -5.80 -9.82 14.15
CA SER A 140 -5.14 -10.19 15.40
C SER A 140 -5.56 -9.26 16.54
N ALA A 141 -6.15 -9.81 17.59
CA ALA A 141 -6.45 -9.03 18.80
C ALA A 141 -5.20 -8.72 19.66
N ALA A 142 -4.00 -9.07 19.20
CA ALA A 142 -2.78 -9.02 20.00
C ALA A 142 -2.38 -7.60 20.44
N GLY A 143 -2.84 -6.57 19.73
CA GLY A 143 -2.61 -5.15 20.05
C GLY A 143 -3.74 -4.48 20.84
N LEU A 144 -4.87 -5.15 21.06
CA LEU A 144 -6.04 -4.52 21.69
C LEU A 144 -6.14 -4.86 23.17
N GLU A 145 -6.51 -3.86 23.97
CA GLU A 145 -6.88 -4.10 25.36
C GLU A 145 -8.17 -4.93 25.43
N PRO A 146 -8.34 -5.79 26.45
CA PRO A 146 -9.53 -6.64 26.58
C PRO A 146 -10.87 -5.88 26.60
N GLU A 147 -10.82 -4.62 27.02
CA GLU A 147 -11.96 -3.71 27.14
C GLU A 147 -12.43 -3.23 25.77
N ASP A 148 -11.48 -2.83 24.92
CA ASP A 148 -11.72 -2.43 23.53
C ASP A 148 -12.23 -3.63 22.73
N TRP A 149 -11.59 -4.79 22.90
CA TRP A 149 -12.02 -6.05 22.29
C TRP A 149 -13.49 -6.39 22.58
N ALA A 150 -13.95 -6.14 23.81
CA ALA A 150 -15.32 -6.43 24.22
C ALA A 150 -16.36 -5.45 23.64
N SER A 151 -15.92 -4.30 23.13
CA SER A 151 -16.80 -3.29 22.52
C SER A 151 -17.18 -3.62 21.08
N TYR A 152 -16.31 -4.34 20.37
CA TYR A 152 -16.52 -4.72 18.97
C TYR A 152 -17.53 -5.84 18.82
N LYS A 153 -18.31 -5.76 17.74
CA LYS A 153 -19.29 -6.74 17.32
C LYS A 153 -18.76 -7.50 16.13
N LYS A 154 -19.35 -8.66 15.86
CA LYS A 154 -19.02 -9.47 14.68
C LYS A 154 -19.07 -8.64 13.39
N GLU A 155 -20.05 -7.75 13.28
CA GLU A 155 -20.30 -6.94 12.10
C GLU A 155 -19.20 -5.91 11.83
N ASP A 156 -18.36 -5.59 12.83
CA ASP A 156 -17.23 -4.66 12.69
C ASP A 156 -16.02 -5.35 12.02
N PHE A 157 -15.99 -6.68 11.93
CA PHE A 157 -14.91 -7.43 11.25
C PHE A 157 -15.30 -7.72 9.81
N LEU A 158 -14.66 -7.06 8.86
CA LEU A 158 -14.95 -7.15 7.43
C LEU A 158 -13.83 -7.84 6.68
N VAL A 159 -14.18 -8.52 5.59
CA VAL A 159 -13.22 -9.26 4.75
C VAL A 159 -13.07 -8.63 3.38
N PHE A 160 -11.83 -8.32 3.03
CA PHE A 160 -11.41 -7.78 1.74
C PHE A 160 -10.58 -8.81 0.99
N ARG A 161 -10.72 -8.85 -0.34
CA ARG A 161 -10.04 -9.83 -1.19
C ARG A 161 -9.38 -9.14 -2.35
N VAL A 162 -8.06 -9.30 -2.45
CA VAL A 162 -7.26 -8.70 -3.52
C VAL A 162 -6.42 -9.76 -4.21
N ALA A 163 -6.07 -9.47 -5.46
CA ALA A 163 -5.07 -10.27 -6.17
C ALA A 163 -3.68 -9.88 -5.64
N ALA A 164 -2.95 -10.87 -5.14
CA ALA A 164 -1.58 -10.74 -4.69
C ALA A 164 -0.66 -11.61 -5.57
N PRO A 165 0.64 -11.28 -5.67
CA PRO A 165 1.64 -12.17 -6.25
C PRO A 165 1.61 -13.56 -5.57
N GLY A 166 2.01 -14.63 -6.26
CA GLY A 166 1.74 -15.99 -5.76
C GLY A 166 2.48 -16.43 -4.51
N GLN A 167 3.62 -15.82 -4.21
CA GLN A 167 4.45 -16.13 -3.05
C GLN A 167 5.48 -15.01 -2.87
N ALA A 168 5.63 -14.49 -1.65
CA ALA A 168 6.79 -13.67 -1.31
C ALA A 168 8.08 -14.50 -1.42
N GLU A 169 9.14 -13.89 -1.94
CA GLU A 169 10.41 -14.60 -2.11
C GLU A 169 11.16 -14.68 -0.77
N PRO A 170 11.78 -15.82 -0.40
CA PRO A 170 12.47 -15.94 0.88
C PRO A 170 13.64 -14.95 1.03
N GLN A 171 13.63 -14.17 2.11
CA GLN A 171 14.62 -13.12 2.41
C GLN A 171 15.71 -13.57 3.39
N ILE A 172 16.24 -14.79 3.24
CA ILE A 172 17.24 -15.30 4.18
C ILE A 172 18.63 -14.72 3.85
N TRP A 173 19.09 -13.78 4.66
CA TRP A 173 20.50 -13.35 4.66
C TRP A 173 21.38 -14.50 5.16
N THR A 174 22.41 -14.83 4.39
CA THR A 174 23.36 -15.93 4.74
C THR A 174 24.78 -15.45 4.97
N GLY A 175 25.04 -14.15 4.76
CA GLY A 175 26.30 -13.52 5.10
C GLY A 175 26.49 -13.37 6.61
N THR A 176 27.67 -12.88 6.99
CA THR A 176 27.96 -12.47 8.36
C THR A 176 27.30 -11.13 8.67
N GLY A 177 27.19 -10.80 9.95
CA GLY A 177 26.63 -9.53 10.39
C GLY A 177 25.15 -9.39 10.04
N ASP A 178 24.69 -8.14 10.05
CA ASP A 178 23.29 -7.81 9.79
C ASP A 178 23.17 -7.08 8.45
N ALA A 179 22.25 -7.54 7.61
CA ALA A 179 21.90 -6.88 6.36
C ALA A 179 20.59 -6.10 6.53
N TRP A 180 20.56 -4.92 5.94
CA TRP A 180 19.43 -4.02 5.91
C TRP A 180 19.29 -3.47 4.50
N HIS A 181 18.09 -3.09 4.11
CA HIS A 181 17.90 -2.29 2.91
C HIS A 181 17.37 -0.92 3.29
N LEU A 182 17.69 0.09 2.49
CA LEU A 182 17.18 1.45 2.66
C LEU A 182 16.58 1.91 1.34
N HIS A 183 15.33 2.36 1.36
CA HIS A 183 14.71 2.99 0.19
C HIS A 183 15.15 4.44 0.07
N ASP A 184 15.48 4.87 -1.15
CA ASP A 184 15.67 6.28 -1.48
C ASP A 184 14.35 6.83 -1.99
N GLU A 185 13.59 7.47 -1.09
CA GLU A 185 12.27 8.05 -1.39
C GLU A 185 12.34 9.16 -2.44
N GLU A 186 13.49 9.82 -2.63
CA GLU A 186 13.66 10.88 -3.64
C GLU A 186 13.88 10.32 -5.05
N ARG A 187 14.09 9.00 -5.21
CA ARG A 187 14.53 8.37 -6.46
C ARG A 187 13.63 7.25 -6.96
N ASP A 188 12.34 7.29 -6.59
CA ASP A 188 11.26 6.47 -7.16
C ASP A 188 11.61 4.97 -7.26
N GLY A 189 11.85 4.35 -6.11
CA GLY A 189 12.03 2.89 -6.01
C GLY A 189 13.47 2.42 -6.06
N ASP A 190 14.45 3.31 -6.03
CA ASP A 190 15.84 2.91 -5.75
C ASP A 190 15.95 2.39 -4.30
N ALA A 191 16.76 1.35 -4.09
CA ALA A 191 17.06 0.85 -2.75
C ALA A 191 18.54 0.45 -2.61
N GLU A 192 19.12 0.68 -1.44
CA GLU A 192 20.51 0.35 -1.13
C GLU A 192 20.59 -0.87 -0.22
N LEU A 193 21.57 -1.74 -0.47
CA LEU A 193 21.94 -2.82 0.46
C LEU A 193 22.99 -2.29 1.43
N LEU A 194 22.63 -2.30 2.71
CA LEU A 194 23.48 -1.93 3.83
C LEU A 194 23.89 -3.17 4.61
N TRP A 195 25.12 -3.18 5.09
CA TRP A 195 25.65 -4.27 5.90
C TRP A 195 26.42 -3.75 7.11
N THR A 196 26.13 -4.31 8.27
CA THR A 196 26.88 -4.05 9.50
C THR A 196 27.75 -5.25 9.83
N PRO A 197 29.08 -5.13 9.76
CA PRO A 197 29.99 -6.19 10.16
C PRO A 197 29.78 -6.60 11.63
N PRO A 198 30.05 -7.87 12.00
CA PRO A 198 29.95 -8.31 13.39
C PRO A 198 30.78 -7.43 14.35
N GLY A 199 30.11 -6.84 15.35
CA GLY A 199 30.75 -5.98 16.35
C GLY A 199 31.05 -4.55 15.88
N ALA A 200 30.56 -4.16 14.69
CA ALA A 200 30.53 -2.77 14.25
C ALA A 200 29.18 -2.12 14.56
N GLU A 201 29.16 -0.78 14.59
CA GLU A 201 27.95 0.03 14.76
C GLU A 201 27.54 0.75 13.48
N ASN A 202 28.46 0.92 12.53
CA ASN A 202 28.21 1.65 11.29
C ASN A 202 27.91 0.70 10.13
N HIS A 203 26.92 1.07 9.33
CA HIS A 203 26.58 0.40 8.09
C HIS A 203 27.62 0.68 6.98
N ILE A 204 27.81 -0.31 6.11
CA ILE A 204 28.60 -0.24 4.89
C ILE A 204 27.66 -0.48 3.70
N HIS A 205 27.72 0.40 2.70
CA HIS A 205 26.92 0.26 1.48
C HIS A 205 27.54 -0.80 0.57
N LEU A 206 26.84 -1.94 0.44
CA LEU A 206 27.27 -3.07 -0.38
C LEU A 206 26.89 -2.90 -1.85
N GLY A 207 25.78 -2.22 -2.13
CA GLY A 207 25.27 -2.03 -3.48
C GLY A 207 23.92 -1.35 -3.49
N ALA A 208 23.31 -1.25 -4.67
CA ALA A 208 21.99 -0.67 -4.85
C ALA A 208 21.22 -1.39 -5.96
N VAL A 209 19.90 -1.32 -5.89
CA VAL A 209 18.97 -1.60 -6.99
C VAL A 209 18.41 -0.26 -7.45
N ILE A 210 18.44 -0.03 -8.76
CA ILE A 210 17.90 1.18 -9.36
C ILE A 210 16.96 0.86 -10.52
N MET A 211 16.00 1.74 -10.76
CA MET A 211 15.12 1.60 -11.92
C MET A 211 15.86 2.04 -13.20
N SER A 212 16.09 1.09 -14.10
CA SER A 212 16.77 1.38 -15.37
C SER A 212 15.89 2.28 -16.25
N PRO A 213 16.32 3.50 -16.62
CA PRO A 213 15.52 4.38 -17.47
C PRO A 213 15.36 3.86 -18.90
N GLU A 214 16.26 2.98 -19.34
CA GLU A 214 16.20 2.38 -20.68
C GLU A 214 15.18 1.24 -20.79
N THR A 215 15.02 0.47 -19.70
CA THR A 215 14.22 -0.76 -19.71
C THR A 215 12.97 -0.68 -18.85
N GLY A 216 12.91 0.26 -17.91
CA GLY A 216 11.89 0.34 -16.87
C GLY A 216 11.94 -0.82 -15.88
N LEU A 217 13.05 -1.56 -15.83
CA LEU A 217 13.23 -2.73 -14.95
C LEU A 217 14.29 -2.45 -13.88
N PRO A 218 14.17 -3.03 -12.68
CA PRO A 218 15.17 -2.90 -11.63
C PRO A 218 16.49 -3.56 -12.06
N ALA A 219 17.59 -2.87 -11.80
CA ALA A 219 18.95 -3.32 -12.08
C ALA A 219 19.84 -3.14 -10.84
N THR A 220 20.62 -4.15 -10.49
CA THR A 220 21.48 -4.14 -9.31
C THR A 220 22.92 -3.76 -9.62
N PHE A 221 23.57 -3.05 -8.70
CA PHE A 221 24.94 -2.58 -8.80
C PHE A 221 25.66 -2.84 -7.48
N ALA A 222 26.69 -3.68 -7.51
CA ALA A 222 27.57 -3.90 -6.37
C ALA A 222 28.61 -2.80 -6.25
N ASN A 223 29.00 -2.47 -5.01
CA ASN A 223 30.10 -1.57 -4.73
C ASN A 223 31.43 -2.31 -4.96
N PRO A 224 32.28 -1.89 -5.93
CA PRO A 224 33.50 -2.61 -6.30
C PRO A 224 34.61 -2.56 -5.24
N ALA A 225 34.43 -1.77 -4.17
CA ALA A 225 35.39 -1.66 -3.08
C ALA A 225 35.15 -2.67 -1.93
N ILE A 226 34.08 -3.47 -2.00
CA ILE A 226 33.70 -4.42 -0.95
C ILE A 226 34.55 -5.69 -1.02
N ASP A 227 34.99 -6.15 0.15
CA ASP A 227 35.55 -7.48 0.32
C ASP A 227 34.43 -8.48 0.65
N TRP A 228 33.94 -9.18 -0.37
CA TRP A 228 32.85 -10.15 -0.23
C TRP A 228 33.23 -11.38 0.60
N ASP A 229 34.52 -11.68 0.76
CA ASP A 229 34.96 -12.74 1.68
C ASP A 229 34.68 -12.35 3.14
N GLU A 230 34.75 -11.05 3.47
CA GLU A 230 34.41 -10.53 4.81
C GLU A 230 32.89 -10.54 5.05
N VAL A 231 32.12 -10.17 4.03
CA VAL A 231 30.65 -10.29 4.06
C VAL A 231 30.24 -11.75 4.26
N GLY A 232 31.03 -12.70 3.78
CA GLY A 232 30.74 -14.14 3.92
C GLY A 232 29.59 -14.60 3.02
N MET A 233 29.29 -13.83 1.98
CA MET A 233 28.27 -14.10 0.96
C MET A 233 28.81 -13.65 -0.39
N ALA A 234 28.53 -14.39 -1.46
CA ALA A 234 28.97 -14.01 -2.79
C ALA A 234 28.23 -12.74 -3.27
N GLU A 235 28.92 -11.91 -4.07
CA GLU A 235 28.36 -10.69 -4.67
C GLU A 235 27.03 -10.95 -5.39
N ASP A 236 27.01 -11.94 -6.27
CA ASP A 236 25.82 -12.29 -7.06
C ASP A 236 24.65 -12.71 -6.15
N ASP A 237 24.92 -13.45 -5.07
CA ASP A 237 23.88 -13.89 -4.13
C ASP A 237 23.34 -12.70 -3.33
N ALA A 238 24.21 -11.77 -2.90
CA ALA A 238 23.81 -10.58 -2.15
C ALA A 238 23.01 -9.60 -3.01
N MET A 239 23.36 -9.44 -4.28
CA MET A 239 22.61 -8.61 -5.23
C MET A 239 21.27 -9.27 -5.61
N ASP A 240 21.23 -10.59 -5.78
CA ASP A 240 19.97 -11.32 -5.96
C ASP A 240 19.08 -11.23 -4.71
N TRP A 241 19.67 -11.24 -3.50
CA TRP A 241 18.92 -10.95 -2.26
C TRP A 241 18.31 -9.55 -2.29
N LEU A 242 19.09 -8.50 -2.60
CA LEU A 242 18.56 -7.13 -2.68
C LEU A 242 17.45 -6.98 -3.73
N LEU A 243 17.61 -7.63 -4.89
CA LEU A 243 16.59 -7.58 -5.92
C LEU A 243 15.28 -8.26 -5.48
N ARG A 244 15.37 -9.36 -4.73
CA ARG A 244 14.20 -10.04 -4.14
C ARG A 244 13.53 -9.19 -3.08
N GLU A 245 14.33 -8.57 -2.22
CA GLU A 245 13.87 -7.65 -1.21
C GLU A 245 13.05 -6.52 -1.82
N HIS A 246 13.64 -5.83 -2.79
CA HIS A 246 12.97 -4.75 -3.50
C HIS A 246 11.67 -5.22 -4.19
N ARG A 247 11.66 -6.41 -4.80
CA ARG A 247 10.41 -6.98 -5.36
C ARG A 247 9.34 -7.22 -4.30
N ASN A 248 9.70 -7.79 -3.15
CA ASN A 248 8.77 -8.01 -2.04
C ASN A 248 8.21 -6.67 -1.53
N CYS A 249 9.04 -5.64 -1.34
CA CYS A 249 8.58 -4.31 -0.91
C CYS A 249 7.60 -3.67 -1.91
N VAL A 250 7.89 -3.76 -3.22
CA VAL A 250 6.97 -3.29 -4.27
C VAL A 250 5.65 -4.07 -4.24
N TRP A 251 5.69 -5.37 -3.97
CA TRP A 251 4.48 -6.18 -3.82
C TRP A 251 3.68 -5.84 -2.58
N ALA A 252 4.34 -5.66 -1.44
CA ALA A 252 3.72 -5.20 -0.20
C ALA A 252 2.97 -3.89 -0.43
N SER A 253 3.62 -2.90 -1.05
CA SER A 253 2.97 -1.63 -1.41
C SER A 253 1.78 -1.82 -2.37
N ALA A 254 1.90 -2.70 -3.37
CA ALA A 254 0.79 -2.96 -4.29
C ALA A 254 -0.40 -3.68 -3.62
N ILE A 255 -0.12 -4.58 -2.67
CA ILE A 255 -1.15 -5.26 -1.87
C ILE A 255 -1.83 -4.24 -0.95
N HIS A 256 -1.03 -3.39 -0.30
CA HIS A 256 -1.52 -2.30 0.56
C HIS A 256 -2.49 -1.41 -0.21
N ASP A 257 -2.05 -0.86 -1.35
CA ASP A 257 -2.87 0.00 -2.20
C ASP A 257 -4.16 -0.71 -2.65
N ALA A 258 -4.08 -2.00 -3.01
CA ALA A 258 -5.24 -2.76 -3.45
C ALA A 258 -6.25 -3.00 -2.30
N ILE A 259 -5.79 -3.32 -1.08
CA ILE A 259 -6.69 -3.53 0.05
C ILE A 259 -7.30 -2.19 0.46
N THR A 260 -6.49 -1.14 0.55
CA THR A 260 -6.93 0.23 0.81
C THR A 260 -8.01 0.65 -0.20
N GLU A 261 -7.80 0.45 -1.51
CA GLU A 261 -8.81 0.79 -2.53
C GLU A 261 -10.13 0.03 -2.32
N GLU A 262 -10.10 -1.26 -1.97
CA GLU A 262 -11.32 -2.03 -1.69
C GLU A 262 -12.06 -1.56 -0.44
N VAL A 263 -11.33 -1.17 0.60
CA VAL A 263 -11.88 -0.52 1.79
C VAL A 263 -12.54 0.80 1.43
N LEU A 264 -11.84 1.66 0.68
CA LEU A 264 -12.36 2.96 0.24
C LEU A 264 -13.60 2.81 -0.65
N LYS A 265 -13.65 1.79 -1.51
CA LYS A 265 -14.86 1.48 -2.30
C LYS A 265 -16.05 1.12 -1.41
N MET A 266 -15.81 0.37 -0.34
CA MET A 266 -16.86 0.02 0.63
C MET A 266 -17.33 1.28 1.37
N LEU A 267 -16.40 2.07 1.90
CA LEU A 267 -16.70 3.34 2.58
C LEU A 267 -17.44 4.32 1.67
N GLY A 268 -17.06 4.40 0.38
CA GLY A 268 -17.69 5.25 -0.63
C GLY A 268 -19.05 4.75 -1.13
N GLY A 269 -19.51 3.57 -0.69
CA GLY A 269 -20.79 2.99 -1.07
C GLY A 269 -20.80 2.26 -2.42
N PHE A 270 -19.65 1.94 -2.99
CA PHE A 270 -19.52 1.24 -4.28
C PHE A 270 -19.60 -0.28 -4.14
N THR A 271 -19.22 -0.82 -2.97
CA THR A 271 -19.28 -2.25 -2.67
C THR A 271 -20.02 -2.48 -1.35
N ALA A 272 -20.65 -3.65 -1.22
CA ALA A 272 -21.29 -4.03 0.04
C ALA A 272 -20.24 -4.64 0.99
N PRO A 273 -20.32 -4.35 2.30
CA PRO A 273 -19.44 -4.97 3.28
C PRO A 273 -19.66 -6.48 3.33
N VAL A 274 -18.57 -7.24 3.47
CA VAL A 274 -18.61 -8.70 3.64
C VAL A 274 -18.17 -9.02 5.06
N VAL A 275 -19.14 -9.31 5.92
CA VAL A 275 -18.87 -9.69 7.32
C VAL A 275 -18.02 -10.94 7.36
N SER A 276 -17.02 -10.94 8.25
CA SER A 276 -16.10 -12.04 8.38
C SER A 276 -16.79 -13.36 8.75
N PRO A 277 -16.45 -14.47 8.05
CA PRO A 277 -16.88 -15.79 8.43
C PRO A 277 -16.13 -16.35 9.65
N HIS A 278 -14.97 -15.78 10.00
CA HIS A 278 -14.07 -16.28 11.05
C HIS A 278 -14.58 -15.97 12.47
N ARG A 279 -15.44 -14.95 12.60
CA ARG A 279 -16.07 -14.57 13.86
C ARG A 279 -17.40 -15.32 14.01
N VAL A 280 -17.42 -16.38 14.82
CA VAL A 280 -18.65 -17.10 15.20
C VAL A 280 -19.21 -16.47 16.47
N GLY A 281 -20.50 -16.15 16.48
CA GLY A 281 -21.19 -15.56 17.65
C GLY A 281 -21.47 -16.55 18.77
#